data_AF-A0AAW8NQC7-F1
#
_entry.id   AF-A0AAW8NQC7-F1
#
_cell.length_a   1.000
_cell.length_b   1.000
_cell.length_c   1.000
_cell.angle_alpha   90.00
_cell.angle_beta   90.00
_cell.angle_gamma   90.00
#
_symmetry.space_group_name_H-M   'P 1'
#
loop_
_entity.id
_entity.type
_entity.pdbx_description
1 polymer ?
#
loop_
_entity_poly.entity_id
_entity_poly.type
_entity_poly.pdbx_seq_one_letter_code
_entity_poly.pdbx_strand_id
1 'polypeptide(L)' 'MFSIFKRDPTKKLKKQYFAKLEQAMLAQRNGDIKTYSELSAEADEIDKQISKLNNSLN' A
#
# COMPACT_ATOMS: atom_id res chain seq x y z
N MET A 1 6.88 -21.36 -22.67
CA MET A 1 5.91 -21.26 -21.55
C MET A 1 6.11 -19.92 -20.84
N PHE A 2 5.61 -18.81 -21.41
CA PHE A 2 5.81 -17.45 -20.87
C PHE A 2 4.49 -16.68 -20.89
N SER A 3 3.66 -16.92 -19.87
CA SER A 3 2.44 -16.14 -19.63
C SER A 3 2.66 -15.09 -18.53
N ILE A 4 3.82 -14.42 -18.53
CA ILE A 4 4.33 -13.63 -17.38
C ILE A 4 4.06 -12.11 -17.41
N PHE A 5 3.17 -11.60 -18.26
CA PHE A 5 2.84 -10.17 -18.23
C PHE A 5 1.35 -9.85 -18.26
N LYS A 6 0.56 -10.50 -17.40
CA LYS A 6 -0.56 -9.77 -16.80
C LYS A 6 0.04 -8.84 -15.75
N ARG A 7 0.42 -7.65 -16.20
CA ARG A 7 0.99 -6.60 -15.35
C ARG A 7 -0.16 -6.02 -14.54
N ASP A 8 -0.50 -6.69 -13.44
CA ASP A 8 -1.50 -6.20 -12.50
C ASP A 8 -1.12 -4.77 -12.10
N PRO A 9 -1.87 -3.74 -12.55
CA PRO A 9 -1.50 -2.34 -12.31
C PRO A 9 -1.52 -2.04 -10.81
N THR A 10 -2.28 -2.81 -10.04
CA THR A 10 -2.40 -2.72 -8.59
C THR A 10 -1.27 -3.41 -7.83
N LYS A 11 -0.47 -4.29 -8.46
CA LYS A 11 0.63 -5.01 -7.78
C LYS A 11 1.71 -4.08 -7.27
N LYS A 12 2.02 -3.01 -8.01
CA LYS A 12 3.00 -2.00 -7.58
C LYS A 12 2.48 -1.23 -6.36
N LEU A 13 1.22 -0.82 -6.38
CA LEU A 13 0.58 -0.10 -5.28
C LEU A 13 0.46 -0.98 -4.03
N LYS A 14 0.06 -2.26 -4.18
CA LYS A 14 0.02 -3.21 -3.06
C LYS A 14 1.39 -3.35 -2.38
N LYS A 15 2.48 -3.41 -3.15
CA LYS A 15 3.83 -3.45 -2.59
C LYS A 15 4.15 -2.18 -1.79
N GLN A 16 3.76 -1.01 -2.28
CA GLN A 16 3.95 0.26 -1.57
C GLN A 16 3.11 0.34 -0.30
N TYR A 17 1.86 -0.11 -0.36
CA TYR A 17 0.97 -0.23 0.80
C TYR A 17 1.59 -1.07 1.91
N PHE A 18 2.05 -2.29 1.59
CA PHE A 18 2.71 -3.15 2.58
C PHE A 18 3.98 -2.54 3.16
N ALA A 19 4.79 -1.87 2.34
CA ALA A 19 5.99 -1.19 2.82
C ALA A 19 5.65 -0.06 3.80
N LYS A 20 4.57 0.71 3.55
CA LYS A 20 4.10 1.76 4.45
C LYS A 20 3.55 1.21 5.75
N LEU A 21 2.79 0.11 5.70
CA LEU A 21 2.34 -0.60 6.90
C LEU A 21 3.51 -1.13 7.74
N GLU A 22 4.53 -1.71 7.11
CA GLU A 22 5.71 -2.19 7.83
C GLU A 22 6.45 -1.04 8.53
N GLN A 23 6.63 0.10 7.84
CA GLN A 23 7.19 1.31 8.44
C GLN A 23 6.33 1.83 9.60
N ALA A 24 5.00 1.82 9.44
CA ALA A 24 4.07 2.24 10.48
C ALA A 24 4.18 1.33 11.72
N MET A 25 4.24 0.01 11.53
CA MET A 25 4.44 -0.94 12.63
C MET A 25 5.75 -0.71 13.38
N LEU A 26 6.84 -0.44 12.66
CA LEU A 26 8.13 -0.11 13.27
C LEU A 26 8.05 1.22 14.05
N ALA A 27 7.42 2.25 13.48
CA ALA A 27 7.21 3.53 14.17
C ALA A 27 6.36 3.35 15.45
N GLN A 28 5.28 2.58 15.37
CA GLN A 28 4.43 2.25 16.52
C GLN A 28 5.21 1.51 17.60
N ARG A 29 6.02 0.51 17.23
CA ARG A 29 6.87 -0.25 18.16
C ARG A 29 7.90 0.63 18.86
N ASN A 30 8.42 1.64 18.15
CA ASN A 30 9.36 2.61 18.69
C ASN A 30 8.69 3.73 19.50
N GLY A 31 7.35 3.75 19.57
CA GLY A 31 6.57 4.79 20.26
C GLY A 31 6.44 6.11 19.51
N ASP A 32 6.79 6.14 18.21
CA ASP A 32 6.64 7.32 17.36
C ASP A 32 5.23 7.38 16.77
N ILE A 33 4.29 7.88 17.59
CA ILE A 33 2.86 7.95 17.27
C ILE A 33 2.62 8.92 16.10
N LYS A 34 3.40 9.99 15.98
CA LYS A 34 3.25 10.98 14.90
C LYS A 34 3.57 10.32 13.57
N THR A 35 4.75 9.71 13.46
CA THR A 35 5.16 9.00 12.24
C THR A 35 4.25 7.81 11.93
N TYR A 36 3.78 7.07 12.94
CA TYR A 36 2.78 6.03 12.76
C TYR A 36 1.48 6.56 12.13
N SER A 37 0.97 7.68 12.63
CA SER A 37 -0.27 8.28 12.13
C SER A 37 -0.12 8.76 10.69
N GLU A 38 1.01 9.38 10.36
CA GLU A 38 1.35 9.82 9.01
C GLU A 38 1.47 8.63 8.04
N LEU A 39 2.24 7.61 8.40
CA LEU A 39 2.43 6.42 7.56
C LEU A 39 1.15 5.61 7.37
N SER A 40 0.29 5.55 8.39
CA SER A 40 -1.02 4.89 8.29
C SER A 40 -1.96 5.66 7.35
N ALA A 41 -1.97 7.00 7.41
CA ALA A 41 -2.73 7.82 6.47
C ALA A 41 -2.25 7.65 5.03
N GLU A 42 -0.94 7.60 4.80
CA GLU A 42 -0.36 7.32 3.48
C GLU A 42 -0.74 5.92 2.98
N ALA A 43 -0.76 4.91 3.85
CA ALA A 43 -1.21 3.57 3.49
C ALA A 43 -2.69 3.57 3.06
N ASP A 44 -3.55 4.27 3.80
CA ASP A 44 -4.98 4.41 3.45
C ASP A 44 -5.20 5.11 2.10
N GLU A 45 -4.37 6.10 1.76
CA GLU A 45 -4.42 6.74 0.44
C GLU A 45 -4.05 5.77 -0.68
N ILE A 46 -3.02 4.93 -0.48
CA ILE A 46 -2.63 3.91 -1.45
C ILE A 46 -3.74 2.86 -1.60
N ASP A 47 -4.40 2.46 -0.51
CA ASP A 47 -5.50 1.50 -0.58
C ASP A 47 -6.72 2.06 -1.32
N LYS A 48 -7.03 3.35 -1.14
CA LYS A 48 -8.04 4.05 -1.95
C LYS A 48 -7.67 4.06 -3.43
N GLN A 49 -6.40 4.23 -3.78
CA GLN A 49 -5.94 4.15 -5.18
C GLN A 49 -6.08 2.74 -5.75
N ILE A 50 -5.74 1.71 -4.96
CA ILE A 50 -5.92 0.30 -5.34
C ILE A 50 -7.41 0.01 -5.58
N SER A 51 -8.28 0.46 -4.66
CA SER A 51 -9.74 0.28 -4.76
C SER A 51 -10.31 0.99 -5.99
N LYS A 52 -9.88 2.22 -6.28
CA LYS A 52 -10.28 2.94 -7.51
C LYS A 52 -9.86 2.20 -8.77
N LEU A 53 -8.62 1.69 -8.82
CA LEU A 53 -8.13 0.91 -9.96
C LEU A 53 -8.87 -0.41 -10.14
N ASN A 54 -9.17 -1.12 -9.06
CA ASN A 54 -9.96 -2.35 -9.12
C ASN A 54 -11.40 -2.08 -9.57
N ASN A 55 -12.02 -0.99 -9.09
CA ASN A 55 -13.37 -0.62 -9.51
C ASN A 55 -13.42 -0.16 -10.98
N SER A 56 -12.39 0.55 -11.46
CA SER A 56 -12.26 0.94 -12.87
C SER A 56 -11.98 -0.23 -13.83
N LEU A 57 -11.59 -1.39 -13.30
CA LEU A 57 -11.30 -2.61 -14.07
C LEU A 57 -12.48 -3.59 -14.10
N ASN A 58 -13.57 -3.30 -13.36
CA ASN A 58 -14.86 -3.99 -13.47
C ASN A 58 -15.79 -3.25 -14.43
#